data_AF-A0A7X9J152-F1
#
_entry.id   AF-A0A7X9J152-F1
#
_cell.length_a   1.000
_cell.length_b   1.000
_cell.length_c   1.000
_cell.angle_alpha   90.00
_cell.angle_beta   90.00
_cell.angle_gamma   90.00
#
_symmetry.space_group_name_H-M   'P 1'
#
loop_
_entity.id
_entity.type
_entity.pdbx_description
1 polymer ?
#
loop_
_entity_poly.entity_id
_entity_poly.type
_entity_poly.pdbx_seq_one_letter_code
_entity_poly.pdbx_strand_id
1 'polypeptide(L)'
;MSQTSNTRIRFLAVGDMHVGDLPDERLTAIFEQASRHEGVDFMTSAGDLANNGLPEQHDLILPWSGSLPFPFLPVMGNHDTHTPDRGGWSVFVRKYELESANYVRRFGALTCVFLSPDEDCDGLTCDMKDSLAVLSDILAEGDGPVVVFFHAPVRDTVGGAPGRKCFLSTEQFFFLPSSDEVRAVFAKSNLPAVWVSGHTHSPITSERLIHTEYPAGPNGAPLHHINLGSPYYTGRDAGFGDTPLLYRFDVEWTDGLGGHIDVSLETIPAGEVVRTERLGF
;
A
#
# COMPACT_ATOMS: atom_id res chain seq x y z
N MET A 1 -1.82 -27.21 -26.81
CA MET A 1 -2.56 -25.95 -26.60
C MET A 1 -2.34 -25.58 -25.15
N SER A 2 -1.56 -24.54 -24.88
CA SER A 2 -1.39 -24.05 -23.51
C SER A 2 -2.74 -23.49 -23.05
N GLN A 3 -3.29 -23.98 -21.93
CA GLN A 3 -4.44 -23.33 -21.33
C GLN A 3 -3.98 -21.93 -20.89
N THR A 4 -4.61 -20.90 -21.42
CA THR A 4 -4.46 -19.53 -20.90
C THR A 4 -5.08 -19.49 -19.50
N SER A 5 -4.28 -19.27 -18.46
CA SER A 5 -4.79 -18.99 -17.12
C SER A 5 -5.39 -17.58 -17.11
N ASN A 6 -6.58 -17.44 -16.52
CA ASN A 6 -7.14 -16.14 -16.20
C ASN A 6 -7.05 -15.96 -14.69
N THR A 7 -6.40 -14.89 -14.26
CA THR A 7 -6.27 -14.50 -12.85
C THR A 7 -7.28 -13.39 -12.59
N ARG A 8 -8.12 -13.59 -11.57
CA ARG A 8 -9.06 -12.59 -11.07
C ARG A 8 -8.94 -12.48 -9.57
N ILE A 9 -8.65 -11.29 -9.08
CA ILE A 9 -8.43 -11.04 -7.65
C ILE A 9 -9.13 -9.74 -7.29
N ARG A 10 -9.71 -9.71 -6.10
CA ARG A 10 -10.18 -8.49 -5.47
C ARG A 10 -9.51 -8.31 -4.13
N PHE A 11 -8.97 -7.13 -3.87
CA PHE A 11 -8.45 -6.80 -2.55
C PHE A 11 -8.86 -5.41 -2.10
N LEU A 12 -8.83 -5.19 -0.79
CA LEU A 12 -9.11 -3.91 -0.16
C LEU A 12 -7.81 -3.32 0.41
N ALA A 13 -7.67 -2.00 0.42
CA ALA A 13 -6.56 -1.33 1.08
C ALA A 13 -6.98 -0.06 1.83
N VAL A 14 -6.26 0.23 2.91
CA VAL A 14 -6.37 1.47 3.69
C VAL A 14 -4.96 1.95 4.10
N GLY A 15 -4.66 3.24 4.00
CA GLY A 15 -3.37 3.80 4.46
C GLY A 15 -3.43 4.25 5.92
N ASP A 16 -2.28 4.45 6.55
CA ASP A 16 -2.04 5.43 7.62
C ASP A 16 -3.12 5.45 8.72
N MET A 17 -3.38 4.31 9.35
CA MET A 17 -4.42 4.23 10.37
C MET A 17 -4.01 4.93 11.66
N HIS A 18 -2.73 4.94 12.06
CA HIS A 18 -2.25 5.53 13.31
C HIS A 18 -3.08 5.14 14.54
N VAL A 19 -3.34 3.84 14.68
CA VAL A 19 -4.09 3.31 15.82
C VAL A 19 -3.37 3.64 17.13
N GLY A 20 -4.15 4.05 18.12
CA GLY A 20 -3.70 4.75 19.33
C GLY A 20 -4.08 6.23 19.32
N ASP A 21 -4.09 6.86 18.14
CA ASP A 21 -4.54 8.25 17.96
C ASP A 21 -5.80 8.36 17.08
N LEU A 22 -6.05 7.35 16.24
CA LEU A 22 -7.30 7.25 15.46
C LEU A 22 -8.51 7.04 16.39
N PRO A 23 -9.62 7.79 16.19
CA PRO A 23 -10.85 7.56 16.93
C PRO A 23 -11.41 6.16 16.66
N ASP A 24 -11.87 5.50 17.73
CA ASP A 24 -12.43 4.15 17.68
C ASP A 24 -13.58 4.03 16.66
N GLU A 25 -14.41 5.08 16.51
CA GLU A 25 -15.49 5.06 15.51
C GLU A 25 -14.98 4.98 14.08
N ARG A 26 -13.82 5.57 13.77
CA ARG A 26 -13.21 5.51 12.43
C ARG A 26 -12.60 4.14 12.18
N LEU A 27 -11.89 3.59 13.17
CA LEU A 27 -11.35 2.23 13.11
C LEU A 27 -12.47 1.21 12.89
N THR A 28 -13.54 1.30 13.69
CA THR A 28 -14.75 0.47 13.56
C THR A 28 -15.36 0.59 12.16
N ALA A 29 -15.55 1.81 11.68
CA ALA A 29 -16.15 2.06 10.36
C ALA A 29 -15.35 1.45 9.20
N ILE A 30 -14.01 1.50 9.25
CA ILE A 30 -13.13 0.88 8.24
C ILE A 30 -13.41 -0.63 8.16
N PHE A 31 -13.34 -1.33 9.29
CA PHE A 31 -13.43 -2.79 9.31
C PHE A 31 -14.87 -3.29 9.11
N GLU A 32 -15.88 -2.60 9.63
CA GLU A 32 -17.28 -2.94 9.37
C GLU A 32 -17.66 -2.75 7.90
N GLN A 33 -17.13 -1.71 7.23
CA GLN A 33 -17.36 -1.54 5.81
C GLN A 33 -16.62 -2.63 5.02
N ALA A 34 -15.36 -2.90 5.35
CA ALA A 34 -14.58 -3.96 4.70
C ALA A 34 -15.26 -5.33 4.82
N SER A 35 -15.81 -5.67 5.99
CA SER A 35 -16.47 -6.97 6.21
C SER A 35 -17.75 -7.18 5.39
N ARG A 36 -18.32 -6.12 4.80
CA ARG A 36 -19.52 -6.19 3.94
C ARG A 36 -19.18 -6.47 2.48
N HIS A 37 -17.91 -6.40 2.09
CA HIS A 37 -17.49 -6.71 0.73
C HIS A 37 -17.45 -8.21 0.47
N GLU A 38 -18.07 -8.64 -0.63
CA GLU A 38 -18.05 -10.03 -1.09
C GLU A 38 -16.94 -10.27 -2.12
N GLY A 39 -16.41 -11.50 -2.10
CA GLY A 39 -15.42 -11.95 -3.08
C GLY A 39 -14.07 -11.26 -2.95
N VAL A 40 -13.73 -10.73 -1.77
CA VAL A 40 -12.41 -10.16 -1.47
C VAL A 40 -11.46 -11.28 -1.07
N ASP A 41 -10.28 -11.32 -1.69
CA ASP A 41 -9.22 -12.28 -1.44
C ASP A 41 -8.36 -11.89 -0.22
N PHE A 42 -8.16 -10.60 0.02
CA PHE A 42 -7.51 -10.06 1.21
C PHE A 42 -7.78 -8.56 1.40
N MET A 43 -7.53 -8.06 2.60
CA MET A 43 -7.36 -6.64 2.88
C MET A 43 -5.92 -6.36 3.30
N THR A 44 -5.39 -5.19 2.96
CA THR A 44 -4.06 -4.75 3.38
C THR A 44 -4.12 -3.35 3.98
N SER A 45 -3.06 -2.97 4.68
CA SER A 45 -2.79 -1.60 5.03
C SER A 45 -1.38 -1.22 4.62
N ALA A 46 -1.24 -0.07 3.95
CA ALA A 46 0.04 0.40 3.42
C ALA A 46 0.88 1.16 4.46
N GLY A 47 1.08 0.57 5.64
CA GLY A 47 1.93 1.11 6.70
C GLY A 47 1.24 2.11 7.64
N ASP A 48 1.99 2.48 8.67
CA ASP A 48 1.58 3.30 9.82
C ASP A 48 0.27 2.80 10.45
N LEU A 49 0.26 1.50 10.77
CA LEU A 49 -0.87 0.87 11.44
C LEU A 49 -0.98 1.38 12.87
N ALA A 50 0.12 1.34 13.62
CA ALA A 50 0.24 1.87 14.96
C ALA A 50 0.87 3.26 14.93
N ASN A 51 0.39 4.17 15.78
CA ASN A 51 0.93 5.53 15.82
C ASN A 51 2.36 5.60 16.39
N ASN A 52 2.79 4.64 17.21
CA ASN A 52 4.11 4.63 17.83
C ASN A 52 4.71 3.21 17.90
N GLY A 53 4.29 2.31 17.01
CA GLY A 53 4.78 0.93 16.94
C GLY A 53 4.57 0.10 18.21
N LEU A 54 3.78 0.59 19.17
CA LEU A 54 3.64 -0.06 20.47
C LEU A 54 2.80 -1.34 20.32
N PRO A 55 3.18 -2.46 20.97
CA PRO A 55 2.42 -3.71 20.90
C PRO A 55 0.94 -3.54 21.25
N GLU A 56 0.61 -2.65 22.19
CA GLU A 56 -0.76 -2.37 22.64
C GLU A 56 -1.59 -1.65 21.57
N GLN A 57 -0.96 -0.86 20.70
CA GLN A 57 -1.65 -0.22 19.58
C GLN A 57 -2.03 -1.25 18.51
N HIS A 58 -1.16 -2.22 18.24
CA HIS A 58 -1.49 -3.33 17.36
C HIS A 58 -2.60 -4.22 17.94
N ASP A 59 -2.66 -4.42 19.26
CA ASP A 59 -3.73 -5.19 19.93
C ASP A 59 -5.13 -4.61 19.71
N LEU A 60 -5.25 -3.31 19.43
CA LEU A 60 -6.53 -2.69 19.09
C LEU A 60 -7.03 -3.07 17.67
N ILE A 61 -6.12 -3.48 16.78
CA ILE A 61 -6.44 -3.87 15.40
C ILE A 61 -6.85 -5.34 15.31
N LEU A 62 -6.18 -6.20 16.08
CA LEU A 62 -6.31 -7.66 15.95
C LEU A 62 -7.73 -8.21 16.04
N PRO A 63 -8.62 -7.73 16.94
CA PRO A 63 -10.00 -8.21 16.99
C PRO A 63 -10.77 -7.92 15.70
N TRP A 64 -10.52 -6.76 15.09
CA TRP A 64 -11.14 -6.36 13.84
C TRP A 64 -10.60 -7.18 12.68
N SER A 65 -9.27 -7.19 12.50
CA SER A 65 -8.64 -7.91 11.41
C SER A 65 -8.90 -9.41 11.46
N GLY A 66 -8.96 -10.00 12.66
CA GLY A 66 -9.28 -11.42 12.86
C GLY A 66 -10.76 -11.78 12.65
N SER A 67 -11.65 -10.79 12.58
CA SER A 67 -13.08 -10.99 12.32
C SER A 67 -13.47 -10.80 10.84
N LEU A 68 -12.54 -10.34 10.00
CA LEU A 68 -12.76 -10.24 8.56
C LEU A 68 -12.96 -11.64 7.95
N PRO A 69 -13.83 -11.79 6.93
CA PRO A 69 -14.03 -13.07 6.25
C PRO A 69 -12.87 -13.45 5.31
N PHE A 70 -11.84 -12.60 5.22
CA PHE A 70 -10.65 -12.75 4.39
C PHE A 70 -9.41 -12.29 5.17
N PRO A 71 -8.19 -12.74 4.80
CA PRO A 71 -6.96 -12.37 5.47
C PRO A 71 -6.69 -10.85 5.48
N PHE A 72 -6.11 -10.37 6.57
CA PHE A 72 -5.50 -9.06 6.65
C PHE A 72 -3.97 -9.18 6.51
N LEU A 73 -3.40 -8.55 5.48
CA LEU A 73 -1.99 -8.67 5.08
C LEU A 73 -1.30 -7.29 5.15
N PRO A 74 -0.89 -6.81 6.33
CA PRO A 74 -0.37 -5.46 6.49
C PRO A 74 1.13 -5.33 6.18
N VAL A 75 1.55 -4.15 5.71
CA VAL A 75 2.97 -3.75 5.71
C VAL A 75 3.24 -2.73 6.80
N MET A 76 4.50 -2.63 7.25
CA MET A 76 4.92 -1.63 8.22
C MET A 76 5.10 -0.26 7.54
N GLY A 77 4.86 0.82 8.28
CA GLY A 77 5.37 2.16 8.00
C GLY A 77 6.43 2.60 9.03
N ASN A 78 6.91 3.84 8.94
CA ASN A 78 7.95 4.31 9.86
C ASN A 78 7.42 4.40 11.30
N HIS A 79 6.14 4.70 11.52
CA HIS A 79 5.59 4.71 12.87
C HIS A 79 5.52 3.30 13.48
N ASP A 80 5.36 2.25 12.68
CA ASP A 80 5.37 0.85 13.16
C ASP A 80 6.78 0.39 13.59
N THR A 81 7.83 0.98 13.00
CA THR A 81 9.23 0.69 13.38
C THR A 81 9.65 1.41 14.66
N HIS A 82 8.95 2.50 15.02
CA HIS A 82 9.30 3.42 16.11
C HIS A 82 9.00 2.82 17.49
N THR A 83 9.74 1.79 17.87
CA THR A 83 9.61 1.12 19.17
C THR A 83 10.71 1.58 20.14
N PRO A 84 10.43 1.71 21.45
CA PRO A 84 11.44 2.11 22.44
C PRO A 84 12.68 1.20 22.50
N ASP A 85 12.52 -0.07 22.13
CA ASP A 85 13.57 -1.10 22.14
C ASP A 85 14.12 -1.44 20.74
N ARG A 86 13.68 -0.73 19.69
CA ARG A 86 14.00 -1.02 18.27
C ARG A 86 13.61 -2.44 17.83
N GLY A 87 12.60 -3.04 18.45
CA GLY A 87 12.07 -4.37 18.13
C GLY A 87 10.87 -4.38 17.18
N GLY A 88 10.61 -3.30 16.45
CA GLY A 88 9.39 -3.09 15.66
C GLY A 88 9.07 -4.24 14.69
N TRP A 89 10.07 -4.73 13.95
CA TRP A 89 9.91 -5.88 13.06
C TRP A 89 9.46 -7.14 13.81
N SER A 90 10.11 -7.45 14.93
CA SER A 90 9.80 -8.63 15.73
C SER A 90 8.39 -8.56 16.34
N VAL A 91 7.99 -7.37 16.81
CA VAL A 91 6.63 -7.12 17.32
C VAL A 91 5.62 -7.33 16.21
N PHE A 92 5.82 -6.69 15.06
CA PHE A 92 4.91 -6.73 13.93
C PHE A 92 4.72 -8.15 13.40
N VAL A 93 5.82 -8.85 13.10
CA VAL A 93 5.82 -10.23 12.60
C VAL A 93 5.07 -11.15 13.56
N ARG A 94 5.29 -11.01 14.87
CA ARG A 94 4.59 -11.82 15.88
C ARG A 94 3.10 -11.49 15.98
N LYS A 95 2.72 -10.21 15.95
CA LYS A 95 1.33 -9.77 16.12
C LYS A 95 0.44 -10.22 14.96
N TYR A 96 0.96 -10.19 13.74
CA TYR A 96 0.23 -10.54 12.53
C TYR A 96 0.54 -11.96 12.02
N GLU A 97 1.25 -12.77 12.81
CA GLU A 97 1.60 -14.17 12.51
C GLU A 97 2.25 -14.35 11.13
N LEU A 98 3.13 -13.41 10.76
CA LEU A 98 3.84 -13.39 9.48
C LEU A 98 5.11 -14.23 9.56
N GLU A 99 5.61 -14.68 8.41
CA GLU A 99 6.89 -15.39 8.32
C GLU A 99 8.10 -14.45 8.49
N SER A 100 7.97 -13.20 8.05
CA SER A 100 8.94 -12.12 8.24
C SER A 100 8.33 -10.78 7.87
N ALA A 101 9.04 -9.67 8.13
CA ALA A 101 8.56 -8.31 7.83
C ALA A 101 8.42 -8.03 6.33
N ASN A 102 9.17 -8.76 5.50
CA ASN A 102 9.07 -8.74 4.04
C ASN A 102 8.52 -10.07 3.55
N TYR A 103 7.41 -10.07 2.83
CA TYR A 103 6.80 -11.33 2.42
C TYR A 103 6.09 -11.24 1.07
N VAL A 104 5.80 -12.40 0.49
CA VAL A 104 5.21 -12.51 -0.85
C VAL A 104 3.98 -13.40 -0.78
N ARG A 105 2.92 -13.02 -1.49
CA ARG A 105 1.75 -13.87 -1.74
C ARG A 105 1.51 -13.93 -3.24
N ARG A 106 1.21 -15.13 -3.73
CA ARG A 106 0.90 -15.37 -5.15
C ARG A 106 -0.55 -15.76 -5.30
N PHE A 107 -1.20 -15.17 -6.29
CA PHE A 107 -2.60 -15.39 -6.59
C PHE A 107 -2.71 -15.58 -8.11
N GLY A 108 -2.74 -16.84 -8.56
CA GLY A 108 -2.57 -17.12 -9.99
C GLY A 108 -1.25 -16.56 -10.52
N ALA A 109 -1.34 -15.74 -11.57
CA ALA A 109 -0.19 -15.05 -12.17
C ALA A 109 0.19 -13.72 -11.47
N LEU A 110 -0.66 -13.20 -10.57
CA LEU A 110 -0.37 -11.98 -9.82
C LEU A 110 0.57 -12.30 -8.66
N THR A 111 1.65 -11.53 -8.55
CA THR A 111 2.54 -11.55 -7.38
C THR A 111 2.34 -10.30 -6.54
N CYS A 112 1.89 -10.46 -5.30
CA CYS A 112 1.82 -9.39 -4.30
C CYS A 112 3.06 -9.43 -3.41
N VAL A 113 3.82 -8.35 -3.38
CA VAL A 113 5.07 -8.18 -2.62
C VAL A 113 4.82 -7.17 -1.51
N PHE A 114 5.00 -7.59 -0.26
CA PHE A 114 4.75 -6.80 0.94
C PHE A 114 6.11 -6.47 1.55
N LEU A 115 6.52 -5.21 1.48
CA LEU A 115 7.84 -4.76 1.91
C LEU A 115 7.70 -3.77 3.07
N SER A 116 8.54 -3.95 4.08
CA SER A 116 8.65 -3.08 5.25
C SER A 116 9.87 -2.17 5.14
N PRO A 117 9.84 -0.98 5.76
CA PRO A 117 11.03 -0.13 5.91
C PRO A 117 12.15 -0.87 6.61
N ASP A 118 13.40 -0.54 6.27
CA ASP A 118 14.59 -1.12 6.90
C ASP A 118 14.52 -1.01 8.45
N GLU A 119 14.98 -2.06 9.15
CA GLU A 119 14.82 -2.18 10.63
C GLU A 119 15.53 -1.05 11.39
N ASP A 120 16.59 -0.48 10.82
CA ASP A 120 17.40 0.59 11.41
C ASP A 120 16.97 2.01 11.01
N CYS A 121 15.81 2.16 10.37
CA CYS A 121 15.29 3.47 10.00
C CYS A 121 15.09 4.40 11.22
N ASP A 122 15.16 5.71 10.97
CA ASP A 122 15.14 6.74 12.02
C ASP A 122 13.73 7.02 12.58
N GLY A 123 12.73 6.25 12.15
CA GLY A 123 11.31 6.45 12.47
C GLY A 123 10.67 7.65 11.78
N LEU A 124 11.41 8.40 10.95
CA LEU A 124 10.92 9.56 10.18
C LEU A 124 10.93 9.27 8.68
N THR A 125 11.88 8.47 8.23
CA THR A 125 12.04 8.02 6.84
C THR A 125 11.64 6.57 6.70
N CYS A 126 11.07 6.23 5.56
CA CYS A 126 10.94 4.84 5.11
C CYS A 126 11.90 4.62 3.96
N ASP A 127 12.99 3.91 4.21
CA ASP A 127 13.91 3.43 3.16
C ASP A 127 13.84 1.90 3.05
N MET A 128 14.35 1.36 1.95
CA MET A 128 14.23 -0.07 1.62
C MET A 128 15.51 -0.69 1.06
N LYS A 129 16.68 -0.19 1.48
CA LYS A 129 17.97 -0.59 0.90
C LYS A 129 18.19 -2.09 1.03
N ASP A 130 17.79 -2.68 2.15
CA ASP A 130 17.96 -4.11 2.40
C ASP A 130 16.92 -4.94 1.63
N SER A 131 15.73 -4.38 1.45
CA SER A 131 14.60 -5.01 0.74
C SER A 131 14.67 -4.86 -0.79
N LEU A 132 15.55 -4.00 -1.32
CA LEU A 132 15.65 -3.73 -2.76
C LEU A 132 16.15 -4.96 -3.55
N ALA A 133 17.08 -5.73 -2.99
CA ALA A 133 17.56 -6.95 -3.62
C ALA A 133 16.43 -7.98 -3.76
N VAL A 134 15.60 -8.12 -2.72
CA VAL A 134 14.43 -9.01 -2.73
C VAL A 134 13.46 -8.61 -3.84
N LEU A 135 13.15 -7.31 -3.97
CA LEU A 135 12.29 -6.82 -5.05
C LEU A 135 12.90 -7.09 -6.43
N SER A 136 14.21 -6.86 -6.60
CA SER A 136 14.91 -7.12 -7.86
C SER A 136 14.85 -8.58 -8.27
N ASP A 137 15.04 -9.51 -7.33
CA ASP A 137 15.01 -10.95 -7.62
C ASP A 137 13.60 -11.40 -8.02
N ILE A 138 12.56 -10.93 -7.31
CA ILE A 138 11.16 -11.21 -7.64
C ILE A 138 10.82 -10.76 -9.06
N LEU A 139 11.25 -9.55 -9.44
CA LEU A 139 10.99 -9.00 -10.77
C LEU A 139 11.78 -9.70 -11.88
N ALA A 140 12.97 -10.22 -11.57
CA ALA A 140 13.80 -10.96 -12.53
C ALA A 140 13.26 -12.38 -12.82
N GLU A 141 12.64 -13.01 -11.82
CA GLU A 141 12.11 -14.38 -11.92
C GLU A 141 10.62 -14.44 -12.33
N GLY A 142 9.89 -13.33 -12.19
CA GLY A 142 8.45 -13.28 -12.42
C GLY A 142 8.05 -13.31 -13.91
N ASP A 143 6.83 -13.79 -14.17
CA ASP A 143 6.22 -13.90 -15.50
C ASP A 143 4.83 -13.26 -15.59
N GLY A 144 4.39 -12.57 -14.54
CA GLY A 144 3.08 -11.91 -14.45
C GLY A 144 3.13 -10.56 -13.72
N PRO A 145 1.98 -9.87 -13.61
CA PRO A 145 1.90 -8.56 -12.97
C PRO A 145 2.32 -8.60 -11.51
N VAL A 146 2.89 -7.49 -11.03
CA VAL A 146 3.37 -7.35 -9.65
C VAL A 146 2.67 -6.21 -8.94
N VAL A 147 2.19 -6.43 -7.72
CA VAL A 147 1.71 -5.37 -6.84
C VAL A 147 2.65 -5.29 -5.64
N VAL A 148 3.36 -4.18 -5.50
CA VAL A 148 4.24 -3.89 -4.37
C VAL A 148 3.49 -3.01 -3.38
N PHE A 149 3.44 -3.44 -2.14
CA PHE A 149 2.97 -2.66 -1.00
C PHE A 149 4.20 -2.20 -0.22
N PHE A 150 4.40 -0.89 -0.14
CA PHE A 150 5.46 -0.27 0.64
C PHE A 150 5.00 1.11 1.09
N HIS A 151 5.26 1.46 2.35
CA HIS A 151 4.65 2.63 2.96
C HIS A 151 4.95 3.95 2.26
N ALA A 152 6.23 4.26 1.98
CA ALA A 152 6.55 5.53 1.33
C ALA A 152 6.33 5.49 -0.19
N PRO A 153 5.81 6.58 -0.78
CA PRO A 153 5.73 6.69 -2.23
C PRO A 153 7.13 6.91 -2.83
N VAL A 154 7.29 6.46 -4.08
CA VAL A 154 8.44 6.84 -4.90
C VAL A 154 8.45 8.37 -5.10
N ARG A 155 9.64 8.97 -5.16
CA ARG A 155 9.81 10.42 -5.27
C ARG A 155 9.12 10.98 -6.52
N ASP A 156 8.42 12.11 -6.37
CA ASP A 156 7.68 12.82 -7.42
C ASP A 156 6.45 12.08 -8.00
N THR A 157 5.88 11.12 -7.27
CA THR A 157 4.68 10.38 -7.71
C THR A 157 3.38 10.83 -7.04
N VAL A 158 3.46 11.69 -6.01
CA VAL A 158 2.32 12.25 -5.27
C VAL A 158 2.49 13.77 -5.13
N GLY A 159 1.48 14.50 -5.61
CA GLY A 159 1.44 15.96 -5.66
C GLY A 159 0.49 16.59 -4.64
N GLY A 160 0.30 17.91 -4.77
CA GLY A 160 -0.54 18.70 -3.88
C GLY A 160 -2.03 18.62 -4.23
N ALA A 161 -2.88 19.27 -3.45
CA ALA A 161 -4.31 19.41 -3.74
C ALA A 161 -4.70 20.89 -3.82
N PRO A 162 -5.56 21.31 -4.76
CA PRO A 162 -5.99 22.70 -4.88
C PRO A 162 -6.55 23.26 -3.57
N GLY A 163 -5.99 24.38 -3.11
CA GLY A 163 -6.45 25.08 -1.91
C GLY A 163 -6.08 24.42 -0.58
N ARG A 164 -5.21 23.39 -0.58
CA ARG A 164 -4.83 22.66 0.64
C ARG A 164 -3.32 22.54 0.81
N LYS A 165 -2.88 22.53 2.07
CA LYS A 165 -1.50 22.19 2.41
C LYS A 165 -1.37 20.67 2.49
N CYS A 166 -0.54 20.08 1.65
CA CYS A 166 -0.30 18.64 1.59
C CYS A 166 1.16 18.32 1.89
N PHE A 167 1.43 17.08 2.28
CA PHE A 167 2.77 16.51 2.17
C PHE A 167 2.95 15.99 0.75
N LEU A 168 4.11 16.26 0.16
CA LEU A 168 4.42 15.89 -1.22
C LEU A 168 5.51 14.84 -1.21
N SER A 169 5.45 13.91 -2.16
CA SER A 169 6.53 12.94 -2.45
C SER A 169 7.81 13.60 -3.01
N THR A 170 7.96 14.92 -2.93
CA THR A 170 9.19 15.64 -3.26
C THR A 170 9.86 16.23 -2.02
N GLU A 171 9.18 16.18 -0.87
CA GLU A 171 9.65 16.72 0.39
C GLU A 171 10.44 15.70 1.18
N GLN A 172 11.45 16.19 1.91
CA GLN A 172 12.19 15.36 2.84
C GLN A 172 11.24 14.59 3.77
N PHE A 173 11.59 13.35 4.08
CA PHE A 173 10.82 12.38 4.86
C PHE A 173 9.66 11.72 4.11
N PHE A 174 8.97 12.41 3.20
CA PHE A 174 7.72 11.94 2.58
C PHE A 174 7.89 11.17 1.26
N PHE A 175 9.11 10.86 0.86
CA PHE A 175 9.40 9.98 -0.26
C PHE A 175 10.40 8.91 0.13
N LEU A 176 10.36 7.80 -0.60
CA LEU A 176 11.32 6.71 -0.49
C LEU A 176 12.72 7.18 -0.93
N PRO A 177 13.73 7.26 -0.05
CA PRO A 177 15.06 7.75 -0.43
C PRO A 177 15.67 7.00 -1.61
N SER A 178 15.53 5.67 -1.64
CA SER A 178 16.00 4.79 -2.72
C SER A 178 15.13 4.80 -4.00
N SER A 179 14.47 5.92 -4.31
CA SER A 179 13.53 6.04 -5.44
C SER A 179 14.18 5.80 -6.81
N ASP A 180 15.40 6.28 -7.00
CA ASP A 180 16.10 6.14 -8.29
C ASP A 180 16.54 4.68 -8.50
N GLU A 181 16.94 4.01 -7.42
CA GLU A 181 17.28 2.59 -7.41
C GLU A 181 16.05 1.71 -7.68
N VAL A 182 14.89 2.03 -7.08
CA VAL A 182 13.61 1.36 -7.38
C VAL A 182 13.26 1.51 -8.86
N ARG A 183 13.35 2.72 -9.42
CA ARG A 183 13.14 2.94 -10.86
C ARG A 183 14.13 2.15 -11.71
N ALA A 184 15.39 2.06 -11.31
CA ALA A 184 16.41 1.29 -12.01
C ALA A 184 16.15 -0.22 -11.97
N VAL A 185 15.54 -0.73 -10.90
CA VAL A 185 15.07 -2.12 -10.80
C VAL A 185 13.91 -2.36 -11.75
N PHE A 186 12.86 -1.53 -11.72
CA PHE A 186 11.72 -1.67 -12.63
C PHE A 186 12.10 -1.46 -14.10
N ALA A 187 13.06 -0.59 -14.42
CA ALA A 187 13.57 -0.39 -15.77
C ALA A 187 14.21 -1.66 -16.38
N LYS A 188 14.63 -2.63 -15.57
CA LYS A 188 15.14 -3.93 -16.03
C LYS A 188 14.05 -4.98 -16.19
N SER A 189 12.88 -4.75 -15.59
CA SER A 189 11.74 -5.64 -15.66
C SER A 189 10.85 -5.33 -16.85
N ASN A 190 10.17 -6.36 -17.36
CA ASN A 190 9.13 -6.22 -18.37
C ASN A 190 7.74 -6.46 -17.80
N LEU A 191 7.65 -6.63 -16.48
CA LEU A 191 6.40 -6.92 -15.79
C LEU A 191 5.68 -5.59 -15.51
N PRO A 192 4.39 -5.48 -15.88
CA PRO A 192 3.57 -4.38 -15.43
C PRO A 192 3.44 -4.44 -13.91
N ALA A 193 3.53 -3.28 -13.27
CA ALA A 193 3.61 -3.20 -11.82
C ALA A 193 2.74 -2.10 -11.24
N VAL A 194 2.31 -2.32 -10.00
CA VAL A 194 1.61 -1.34 -9.16
C VAL A 194 2.41 -1.14 -7.88
N TRP A 195 2.69 0.10 -7.52
CA TRP A 195 3.25 0.53 -6.25
C TRP A 195 2.15 1.16 -5.40
N VAL A 196 1.75 0.48 -4.33
CA VAL A 196 0.74 0.95 -3.38
C VAL A 196 1.45 1.49 -2.13
N SER A 197 1.19 2.74 -1.79
CA SER A 197 1.85 3.50 -0.71
C SER A 197 0.87 4.34 0.10
N GLY A 198 1.31 4.91 1.22
CA GLY A 198 0.59 5.85 2.10
C GLY A 198 1.48 7.06 2.41
N HIS A 199 1.73 7.33 3.70
CA HIS A 199 2.75 8.25 4.24
C HIS A 199 2.50 9.76 4.05
N THR A 200 1.99 10.17 2.89
CA THR A 200 1.75 11.59 2.58
C THR A 200 0.42 12.10 3.11
N HIS A 201 -0.42 11.22 3.66
CA HIS A 201 -1.75 11.56 4.18
C HIS A 201 -2.57 12.34 3.13
N SER A 202 -2.45 11.94 1.87
CA SER A 202 -2.99 12.71 0.76
C SER A 202 -4.53 12.71 0.75
N PRO A 203 -5.20 13.87 0.65
CA PRO A 203 -6.64 13.91 0.39
C PRO A 203 -6.96 13.34 -1.00
N ILE A 204 -8.22 12.95 -1.23
CA ILE A 204 -8.68 12.40 -2.52
C ILE A 204 -8.41 13.33 -3.72
N THR A 205 -8.39 14.64 -3.46
CA THR A 205 -8.17 15.69 -4.45
C THR A 205 -6.69 15.93 -4.77
N SER A 206 -5.78 15.14 -4.19
CA SER A 206 -4.35 15.24 -4.48
C SER A 206 -4.08 14.90 -5.94
N GLU A 207 -3.28 15.76 -6.57
CA GLU A 207 -2.66 15.48 -7.85
C GLU A 207 -1.81 14.22 -7.75
N ARG A 208 -1.86 13.39 -8.79
CA ARG A 208 -1.08 12.15 -8.88
C ARG A 208 -1.35 11.13 -7.73
N LEU A 209 -2.51 11.21 -7.05
CA LEU A 209 -2.94 10.16 -6.11
C LEU A 209 -2.95 8.77 -6.77
N ILE A 210 -3.28 8.74 -8.06
CA ILE A 210 -3.02 7.64 -8.98
C ILE A 210 -2.18 8.24 -10.12
N HIS A 211 -1.04 7.64 -10.40
CA HIS A 211 -0.08 8.10 -11.40
C HIS A 211 0.53 6.91 -12.13
N THR A 212 0.97 7.10 -13.37
CA THR A 212 1.66 6.07 -14.13
C THR A 212 2.91 6.68 -14.71
N GLU A 213 4.05 6.03 -14.45
CA GLU A 213 5.31 6.32 -15.13
C GLU A 213 5.77 5.09 -15.91
N TYR A 214 6.70 5.33 -16.83
CA TYR A 214 7.32 4.30 -17.66
C TYR A 214 8.82 4.36 -17.40
N PRO A 215 9.34 3.54 -16.47
CA PRO A 215 10.77 3.47 -16.19
C PRO A 215 11.57 3.22 -17.49
N ALA A 216 12.71 3.90 -17.63
CA ALA A 216 13.50 3.88 -18.86
C ALA A 216 14.17 2.52 -19.10
N GLY A 217 13.44 1.58 -19.70
CA GLY A 217 13.85 0.20 -19.97
C GLY A 217 13.58 -0.25 -21.41
N PRO A 218 14.19 -1.37 -21.86
CA PRO A 218 14.10 -1.83 -23.25
C PRO A 218 12.67 -2.18 -23.71
N ASN A 219 11.74 -2.43 -22.78
CA ASN A 219 10.37 -2.84 -23.09
C ASN A 219 9.27 -1.95 -22.48
N GLY A 220 9.62 -0.94 -21.67
CA GLY A 220 8.71 0.13 -21.21
C GLY A 220 7.41 -0.33 -20.52
N ALA A 221 7.46 -1.34 -19.64
CA ALA A 221 6.29 -1.76 -18.87
C ALA A 221 5.81 -0.63 -17.92
N PRO A 222 4.49 -0.48 -17.72
CA PRO A 222 3.96 0.57 -16.84
C PRO A 222 4.28 0.28 -15.37
N LEU A 223 4.63 1.34 -14.63
CA LEU A 223 4.64 1.35 -13.17
C LEU A 223 3.56 2.32 -12.69
N HIS A 224 2.47 1.77 -12.17
CA HIS A 224 1.37 2.52 -11.61
C HIS A 224 1.63 2.83 -10.13
N HIS A 225 1.63 4.10 -9.76
CA HIS A 225 1.75 4.55 -8.37
C HIS A 225 0.36 4.88 -7.84
N ILE A 226 -0.01 4.28 -6.70
CA ILE A 226 -1.30 4.49 -6.04
C ILE A 226 -1.00 4.85 -4.59
N ASN A 227 -1.31 6.09 -4.22
CA ASN A 227 -1.17 6.56 -2.86
C ASN A 227 -2.52 6.51 -2.15
N LEU A 228 -2.57 5.75 -1.06
CA LEU A 228 -3.73 5.66 -0.20
C LEU A 228 -3.85 6.95 0.61
N GLY A 229 -5.07 7.41 0.83
CA GLY A 229 -5.35 8.46 1.81
C GLY A 229 -5.31 7.91 3.23
N SER A 230 -5.18 8.83 4.19
CA SER A 230 -5.15 8.49 5.62
C SER A 230 -6.53 8.69 6.27
N PRO A 231 -7.05 7.69 6.99
CA PRO A 231 -8.22 7.86 7.84
C PRO A 231 -7.94 8.62 9.13
N TYR A 232 -6.68 8.76 9.53
CA TYR A 232 -6.26 9.53 10.69
C TYR A 232 -6.36 11.03 10.44
N TYR A 233 -5.62 11.58 9.50
CA TYR A 233 -5.85 12.96 9.02
C TYR A 233 -5.34 13.12 7.61
N THR A 234 -5.82 14.12 6.89
CA THR A 234 -5.38 14.39 5.51
C THR A 234 -4.69 15.75 5.38
N GLY A 235 -3.58 15.79 4.65
CA GLY A 235 -2.78 16.99 4.44
C GLY A 235 -2.06 17.43 5.72
N ARG A 236 -1.77 18.74 5.82
CA ARG A 236 -1.05 19.32 6.97
C ARG A 236 -1.94 20.04 7.97
N ASP A 237 -3.21 20.24 7.63
CA ASP A 237 -4.13 20.91 8.51
C ASP A 237 -4.49 19.93 9.64
N ALA A 238 -4.23 20.32 10.89
CA ALA A 238 -4.49 19.46 12.03
C ALA A 238 -6.00 19.18 12.15
N GLY A 239 -6.40 17.92 11.93
CA GLY A 239 -7.77 17.44 12.15
C GLY A 239 -8.22 16.36 11.16
N PHE A 240 -9.26 15.63 11.56
CA PHE A 240 -9.91 14.55 10.81
C PHE A 240 -10.72 15.01 9.57
N GLY A 241 -10.37 16.16 8.97
CA GLY A 241 -11.28 17.00 8.17
C GLY A 241 -11.87 16.37 6.90
N ASP A 242 -11.28 15.29 6.38
CA ASP A 242 -11.80 14.57 5.22
C ASP A 242 -12.49 13.26 5.60
N THR A 243 -13.45 12.88 4.76
CA THR A 243 -14.06 11.56 4.78
C THR A 243 -13.00 10.51 4.44
N PRO A 244 -12.74 9.54 5.33
CA PRO A 244 -11.78 8.48 5.07
C PRO A 244 -12.18 7.64 3.86
N LEU A 245 -11.20 6.96 3.26
CA LEU A 245 -11.41 6.14 2.08
C LEU A 245 -10.99 4.69 2.32
N LEU A 246 -11.82 3.77 1.84
CA LEU A 246 -11.48 2.38 1.59
C LEU A 246 -11.21 2.22 0.09
N TYR A 247 -10.08 1.65 -0.29
CA TYR A 247 -9.73 1.43 -1.68
C TYR A 247 -10.05 -0.02 -2.04
N ARG A 248 -10.84 -0.23 -3.08
CA ARG A 248 -11.09 -1.56 -3.66
C ARG A 248 -10.35 -1.70 -4.97
N PHE A 249 -9.63 -2.81 -5.10
CA PHE A 249 -8.86 -3.17 -6.27
C PHE A 249 -9.46 -4.41 -6.89
N ASP A 250 -9.77 -4.36 -8.17
CA ASP A 250 -10.26 -5.49 -8.96
C ASP A 250 -9.24 -5.75 -10.09
N VAL A 251 -8.50 -6.85 -9.99
CA VAL A 251 -7.46 -7.25 -10.94
C VAL A 251 -7.99 -8.32 -11.87
N GLU A 252 -7.83 -8.13 -13.17
CA GLU A 252 -7.98 -9.17 -14.18
C GLU A 252 -6.71 -9.29 -15.02
N TRP A 253 -6.16 -10.50 -15.13
CA TRP A 253 -4.98 -10.76 -15.95
C TRP A 253 -5.11 -12.06 -16.72
N THR A 254 -4.84 -12.01 -18.03
CA THR A 254 -4.79 -13.20 -18.87
C THR A 254 -3.39 -13.37 -19.46
N ASP A 255 -2.76 -14.50 -19.19
CA ASP A 255 -1.36 -14.76 -19.57
C ASP A 255 -1.15 -14.56 -21.08
N GLY A 256 -0.23 -13.65 -21.41
CA GLY A 256 0.11 -13.31 -22.80
C GLY A 256 -0.91 -12.46 -23.56
N LEU A 257 -2.04 -12.10 -22.93
CA LEU A 257 -3.07 -11.23 -23.51
C LEU A 257 -3.22 -9.88 -22.78
N GLY A 258 -2.46 -9.67 -21.70
CA GLY A 258 -2.48 -8.46 -20.88
C GLY A 258 -3.56 -8.49 -19.81
N GLY A 259 -3.74 -7.36 -19.13
CA GLY A 259 -4.74 -7.25 -18.07
C GLY A 259 -5.01 -5.82 -17.65
N HIS A 260 -5.75 -5.67 -16.56
CA HIS A 260 -5.99 -4.39 -15.94
C HIS A 260 -6.23 -4.52 -14.44
N ILE A 261 -6.10 -3.40 -13.76
CA ILE A 261 -6.55 -3.19 -12.39
C ILE A 261 -7.52 -2.02 -12.36
N ASP A 262 -8.73 -2.27 -11.85
CA ASP A 262 -9.69 -1.22 -11.52
C ASP A 262 -9.52 -0.84 -10.06
N VAL A 263 -9.40 0.46 -9.77
CA VAL A 263 -9.20 1.00 -8.43
C VAL A 263 -10.37 1.91 -8.10
N SER A 264 -11.22 1.49 -7.18
CA SER A 264 -12.38 2.25 -6.70
C SER A 264 -12.10 2.83 -5.31
N LEU A 265 -12.36 4.12 -5.13
CA LEU A 265 -12.22 4.83 -3.86
C LEU A 265 -13.61 4.97 -3.25
N GLU A 266 -13.83 4.35 -2.10
CA GLU A 266 -15.09 4.33 -1.39
C GLU A 266 -15.00 5.18 -0.13
N THR A 267 -15.95 6.09 0.07
CA THR A 267 -16.05 6.83 1.32
C THR A 267 -16.37 5.91 2.49
N ILE A 268 -15.82 6.22 3.67
CA ILE A 268 -16.13 5.55 4.93
C ILE A 268 -16.94 6.50 5.83
N PRO A 269 -18.06 6.05 6.45
CA PRO A 269 -18.66 4.70 6.39
C PRO A 269 -19.69 4.51 5.26
N ALA A 270 -19.90 5.51 4.41
CA ALA A 270 -21.04 5.54 3.50
C ALA A 270 -20.94 4.52 2.34
N GLY A 271 -19.74 4.03 2.01
CA GLY A 271 -19.50 3.12 0.89
C GLY A 271 -19.76 3.77 -0.47
N GLU A 272 -19.85 5.09 -0.56
CA GLU A 272 -20.05 5.78 -1.83
C GLU A 272 -18.75 5.76 -2.64
N VAL A 273 -18.81 5.18 -3.84
CA VAL A 273 -17.70 5.21 -4.80
C VAL A 273 -17.58 6.61 -5.37
N VAL A 274 -16.53 7.33 -4.99
CA VAL A 274 -16.28 8.72 -5.39
C VAL A 274 -15.32 8.85 -6.57
N ARG A 275 -14.55 7.81 -6.87
CA ARG A 275 -13.63 7.73 -8.01
C ARG A 275 -13.39 6.27 -8.37
N THR A 276 -13.35 5.96 -9.67
CA THR A 276 -12.86 4.67 -10.18
C THR A 276 -11.92 4.93 -11.34
N GLU A 277 -10.77 4.27 -11.34
CA GLU A 277 -9.80 4.33 -12.44
C GLU A 277 -9.40 2.94 -12.89
N ARG A 278 -9.27 2.76 -14.21
CA ARG A 278 -8.79 1.53 -14.84
C ARG A 278 -7.37 1.73 -15.34
N LEU A 279 -6.45 0.88 -14.91
CA LEU A 279 -5.03 0.92 -15.29
C LEU A 279 -4.67 -0.37 -16.01
N GLY A 280 -4.06 -0.27 -17.18
CA GLY A 280 -3.71 -1.42 -18.03
C GLY A 280 -2.34 -2.01 -17.67
N PHE A 281 -2.28 -3.33 -17.59
CA PHE A 281 -1.05 -4.12 -17.46
C PHE A 281 -0.49 -4.50 -18.84
#